data_AF-A0A931GKW8-F1
#
_entry.id   AF-A0A931GKW8-F1
#
_cell.length_a   1.000
_cell.length_b   1.000
_cell.length_c   1.000
_cell.angle_alpha   90.00
_cell.angle_beta   90.00
_cell.angle_gamma   90.00
#
_symmetry.space_group_name_H-M   'P 1'
#
loop_
_entity.id
_entity.type
_entity.pdbx_description
1 polymer ?
#
loop_
_entity_poly.entity_id
_entity_poly.type
_entity_poly.pdbx_seq_one_letter_code
_entity_poly.pdbx_strand_id
1 'polypeptide(L)'
;MSAELGAFLRNAVDDRPVKIASSVCEGCDGRLFSMLVNASGAERECSGCGRRAFIADSGEYWSEEAWEDDEPGVACCPCGGEEFEAAVAFSLGEEGSVRWVTVGLRCRQDGFSGVYADWKIDYGPTDHLLSMV
;
A
#
# COMPACT_ATOMS: atom_id res chain seq x y z
N MET A 1 12.44 -5.36 1.51
CA MET A 1 12.01 -4.73 0.25
C MET A 1 12.86 -5.26 -0.87
N SER A 2 12.28 -5.71 -1.99
CA SER A 2 13.05 -5.75 -3.23
C SER A 2 13.53 -4.34 -3.60
N ALA A 3 14.80 -4.20 -3.99
CA ALA A 3 15.33 -2.91 -4.44
C ALA A 3 14.57 -2.37 -5.66
N GLU A 4 14.01 -3.26 -6.48
CA GLU A 4 13.23 -2.94 -7.67
C GLU A 4 11.93 -2.20 -7.32
N LEU A 5 11.15 -2.72 -6.36
CA LEU A 5 9.87 -2.11 -5.96
C LEU A 5 10.09 -0.74 -5.32
N GLY A 6 11.13 -0.60 -4.49
CA GLY A 6 11.48 0.69 -3.91
C GLY A 6 11.94 1.71 -4.95
N ALA A 7 12.72 1.28 -5.96
CA ALA A 7 13.12 2.15 -7.06
C ALA A 7 11.93 2.56 -7.94
N PHE A 8 11.04 1.61 -8.25
CA PHE A 8 9.79 1.86 -8.97
C PHE A 8 8.96 2.93 -8.26
N LEU A 9 8.68 2.74 -6.97
CA LEU A 9 7.86 3.67 -6.19
C LEU A 9 8.44 5.09 -6.13
N ARG A 10 9.77 5.24 -5.99
CA ARG A 10 10.40 6.58 -6.03
C ARG A 10 10.17 7.29 -7.35
N ASN A 11 10.08 6.56 -8.47
CA ASN A 11 9.84 7.15 -9.79
C ASN A 11 8.34 7.35 -10.08
N ALA A 12 7.46 6.65 -9.36
CA ALA A 12 6.02 6.70 -9.57
C ALA A 12 5.33 7.85 -8.84
N VAL A 13 5.94 8.37 -7.77
CA VAL A 13 5.44 9.53 -7.01
C VAL A 13 6.00 10.85 -7.55
N ASP A 14 5.43 11.97 -7.10
CA ASP A 14 5.90 13.32 -7.44
C ASP A 14 7.28 13.65 -6.83
N ASP A 15 7.84 14.81 -7.20
CA ASP A 15 9.16 15.28 -6.72
C ASP A 15 9.21 15.63 -5.21
N ARG A 16 8.16 15.30 -4.44
CA ARG A 16 8.16 15.55 -3.00
C ARG A 16 9.15 14.62 -2.29
N PRO A 17 9.65 15.02 -1.11
CA PRO A 17 10.34 14.07 -0.23
C PRO A 17 9.44 12.86 0.04
N VAL A 18 9.97 11.66 -0.18
CA VAL A 18 9.22 10.41 -0.01
C VAL A 18 9.89 9.50 1.02
N LYS A 19 9.09 8.92 1.91
CA LYS A 19 9.50 7.77 2.73
C LYS A 19 8.85 6.52 2.18
N ILE A 20 9.64 5.47 1.97
CA ILE A 20 9.13 4.19 1.47
C ILE A 20 9.30 3.14 2.56
N ALA A 21 8.19 2.48 2.92
CA ALA A 21 8.18 1.40 3.89
C ALA A 21 7.66 0.11 3.24
N SER A 22 8.26 -1.03 3.56
CA SER A 22 7.78 -2.33 3.08
C SER A 22 6.80 -2.93 4.07
N SER A 23 5.78 -3.59 3.54
CA SER A 23 4.92 -4.44 4.35
C SER A 23 5.70 -5.66 4.86
N VAL A 24 5.56 -5.93 6.15
CA VAL A 24 6.07 -7.14 6.82
C VAL A 24 4.99 -7.61 7.78
N CYS A 25 4.66 -8.89 7.72
CA CYS A 25 3.66 -9.44 8.63
C CYS A 25 4.21 -9.51 10.05
N GLU A 26 3.57 -8.81 10.99
CA GLU A 26 3.95 -8.85 12.41
C GLU A 26 3.76 -10.23 13.07
N GLY A 27 2.99 -11.13 12.43
CA GLY A 27 2.71 -12.46 12.98
C GLY A 27 3.73 -13.54 12.58
N CYS A 28 4.36 -13.42 11.40
CA CYS A 28 5.24 -14.47 10.86
C CYS A 28 6.43 -13.95 10.05
N ASP A 29 6.67 -12.63 10.03
CA ASP A 29 7.70 -11.95 9.24
C ASP A 29 7.58 -12.14 7.72
N GLY A 30 6.45 -12.70 7.26
CA GLY A 30 6.13 -12.89 5.85
C GLY A 30 6.07 -11.57 5.08
N ARG A 31 6.43 -11.63 3.80
CA ARG A 31 6.51 -10.46 2.90
C ARG A 31 5.63 -10.57 1.67
N LEU A 32 4.86 -11.65 1.58
CA LEU A 32 3.96 -11.93 0.49
C LEU A 32 2.53 -11.80 1.00
N PHE A 33 1.72 -11.08 0.24
CA PHE A 33 0.37 -10.71 0.59
C PHE A 33 -0.56 -10.82 -0.62
N SER A 34 -1.80 -11.21 -0.37
CA SER A 34 -2.94 -10.82 -1.20
C SER A 34 -3.43 -9.45 -0.72
N MET A 35 -3.98 -8.66 -1.65
CA MET A 35 -4.39 -7.28 -1.38
C MET A 35 -5.83 -7.08 -1.84
N LEU A 36 -6.64 -6.44 -1.00
CA LEU A 36 -7.86 -5.77 -1.43
C LEU A 36 -7.55 -4.28 -1.59
N VAL A 37 -7.96 -3.69 -2.71
CA VAL A 37 -7.68 -2.29 -3.04
C VAL A 37 -8.90 -1.64 -3.68
N ASN A 38 -9.05 -0.35 -3.42
CA ASN A 38 -9.90 0.57 -4.19
C ASN A 38 -9.17 1.92 -4.31
N ALA A 39 -9.83 2.94 -4.84
CA ALA A 39 -9.29 4.28 -5.02
C ALA A 39 -8.93 4.97 -3.69
N SER A 40 -9.47 4.53 -2.56
CA SER A 40 -9.37 5.21 -1.27
C SER A 40 -8.70 4.38 -0.17
N GLY A 41 -8.23 3.17 -0.47
CA GLY A 41 -7.65 2.34 0.55
C GLY A 41 -7.13 0.98 0.08
N ALA A 42 -6.44 0.33 1.01
CA ALA A 42 -5.91 -1.00 0.83
C ALA A 42 -5.93 -1.81 2.14
N GLU A 43 -6.25 -3.10 2.02
CA GLU A 43 -6.09 -4.10 3.05
C GLU A 43 -5.18 -5.21 2.52
N ARG A 44 -4.25 -5.67 3.36
CA ARG A 44 -3.36 -6.79 3.04
C ARG A 44 -3.70 -8.01 3.89
N GLU A 45 -3.66 -9.18 3.29
CA GLU A 45 -3.70 -10.46 3.97
C GLU A 45 -2.37 -11.19 3.75
N CYS A 46 -1.72 -11.64 4.83
CA CYS A 46 -0.46 -12.35 4.70
C CYS A 46 -0.66 -13.77 4.20
N SER A 47 -0.04 -14.12 3.06
CA SER A 47 -0.10 -15.48 2.49
C SER A 47 0.46 -16.57 3.41
N GLY A 48 1.34 -16.20 4.36
CA GLY A 48 1.96 -17.16 5.27
C GLY A 48 1.12 -17.54 6.48
N CYS A 49 0.32 -16.62 7.03
CA CYS A 49 -0.42 -16.85 8.28
C CYS A 49 -1.88 -16.36 8.26
N GLY A 50 -2.35 -15.80 7.14
CA GLY A 50 -3.71 -15.28 6.96
C GLY A 50 -4.02 -14.02 7.78
N ARG A 51 -3.03 -13.41 8.46
CA ARG A 51 -3.26 -12.17 9.22
C ARG A 51 -3.56 -11.02 8.26
N ARG A 52 -4.66 -10.34 8.52
CA ARG A 52 -5.11 -9.14 7.80
C ARG A 52 -4.67 -7.86 8.51
N ALA A 53 -4.35 -6.83 7.76
CA ALA A 53 -4.05 -5.49 8.27
C ALA A 53 -4.37 -4.43 7.20
N PHE A 54 -4.85 -3.27 7.65
CA PHE A 54 -5.03 -2.11 6.77
C PHE A 54 -3.71 -1.40 6.53
N ILE A 55 -3.59 -0.78 5.35
CA ILE A 55 -2.50 0.13 5.03
C ILE A 55 -2.89 1.54 5.48
N ALA A 56 -2.00 2.21 6.19
CA ALA A 56 -2.21 3.58 6.69
C ALA A 56 -3.60 3.73 7.37
N ASP A 57 -4.38 4.70 6.93
CA ASP A 57 -5.70 5.04 7.46
C ASP A 57 -6.87 4.33 6.76
N SER A 58 -6.60 3.35 5.87
CA SER A 58 -7.66 2.68 5.09
C SER A 58 -8.77 2.11 5.96
N GLY A 59 -8.46 1.63 7.19
CA GLY A 59 -9.45 1.07 8.10
C GLY A 59 -10.53 2.05 8.55
N GLU A 60 -10.24 3.35 8.59
CA GLU A 60 -11.23 4.39 8.94
C GLU A 60 -12.25 4.62 7.82
N TYR A 61 -11.89 4.24 6.58
CA TYR A 61 -12.67 4.43 5.36
C TYR A 61 -13.08 3.09 4.73
N TRP A 62 -13.03 1.99 5.49
CA TRP A 62 -13.33 0.64 5.02
C TRP A 62 -14.78 0.23 5.28
N SER A 63 -15.74 0.99 4.74
CA SER A 63 -17.17 0.71 4.84
C SER A 63 -17.89 0.95 3.52
N GLU A 64 -19.01 0.26 3.30
CA GLU A 64 -19.87 0.42 2.11
C GLU A 64 -20.29 1.88 1.87
N GLU A 65 -20.49 2.64 2.95
CA GLU A 65 -20.83 4.07 2.89
C GLU A 65 -19.66 4.95 2.41
N ALA A 66 -18.43 4.55 2.72
CA ALA A 66 -17.21 5.30 2.37
C ALA A 66 -16.65 4.94 0.99
N TRP A 67 -17.05 3.79 0.42
CA TRP A 67 -16.54 3.32 -0.87
C TRP A 67 -17.10 4.08 -2.07
N GLU A 68 -18.19 4.85 -1.94
CA GLU A 68 -18.77 5.68 -3.01
C GLU A 68 -18.85 4.96 -4.38
N ASP A 69 -19.39 3.73 -4.40
CA ASP A 69 -19.49 2.82 -5.56
C ASP A 69 -18.16 2.18 -6.05
N ASP A 70 -17.05 2.37 -5.32
CA ASP A 70 -15.75 1.76 -5.59
C ASP A 70 -15.41 0.67 -4.55
N GLU A 71 -16.18 -0.43 -4.59
CA GLU A 71 -15.99 -1.58 -3.72
C GLU A 71 -14.56 -2.17 -3.85
N PRO A 72 -13.87 -2.46 -2.73
CA PRO A 72 -12.55 -3.09 -2.74
C PRO A 72 -12.50 -4.40 -3.53
N GLY A 73 -11.63 -4.42 -4.53
CA GLY A 73 -11.35 -5.59 -5.36
C GLY A 73 -10.02 -6.27 -5.02
N VAL A 74 -9.91 -7.55 -5.35
CA VAL A 74 -8.63 -8.28 -5.26
C VAL A 74 -7.66 -7.70 -6.27
N ALA A 75 -6.48 -7.28 -5.80
CA ALA A 75 -5.40 -6.86 -6.68
C ALA A 75 -4.92 -8.04 -7.53
N CYS A 76 -4.88 -7.87 -8.85
CA CYS A 76 -4.42 -8.88 -9.79
C CYS A 76 -3.36 -8.31 -10.73
N CYS A 77 -2.29 -9.06 -10.95
CA CYS A 77 -1.27 -8.75 -11.94
C CYS A 77 -1.83 -9.05 -13.34
N PRO A 78 -1.46 -8.32 -14.40
CA PRO A 78 -1.81 -8.67 -15.78
C PRO A 78 -1.44 -10.13 -16.17
N CYS A 79 -0.47 -10.74 -15.49
CA CYS A 79 -0.13 -12.15 -15.68
C CYS A 79 -1.08 -13.15 -14.99
N GLY A 80 -2.08 -12.67 -14.26
CA GLY A 80 -3.03 -13.46 -13.45
C GLY A 80 -2.56 -13.81 -12.04
N GLY A 81 -1.42 -13.28 -11.58
CA GLY A 81 -0.92 -13.52 -10.21
C GLY A 81 -1.58 -12.61 -9.18
N GLU A 82 -1.91 -13.15 -8.01
CA GLU A 82 -2.62 -12.45 -6.92
C GLU A 82 -1.79 -12.33 -5.63
N GLU A 83 -0.51 -12.72 -5.68
CA GLU A 83 0.41 -12.66 -4.55
C GLU A 83 1.57 -11.68 -4.82
N PHE A 84 1.81 -10.77 -3.89
CA PHE A 84 2.68 -9.63 -4.09
C PHE A 84 3.62 -9.38 -2.90
N GLU A 85 4.81 -8.87 -3.18
CA GLU A 85 5.49 -8.00 -2.24
C GLU A 85 4.81 -6.63 -2.25
N ALA A 86 4.49 -6.09 -1.08
CA ALA A 86 3.87 -4.77 -0.95
C ALA A 86 4.83 -3.76 -0.30
N ALA A 87 4.77 -2.51 -0.77
CA ALA A 87 5.44 -1.37 -0.19
C ALA A 87 4.60 -0.12 -0.39
N VAL A 88 4.79 0.85 0.50
CA VAL A 88 4.04 2.10 0.51
C VAL A 88 5.00 3.26 0.42
N ALA A 89 4.77 4.14 -0.54
CA ALA A 89 5.41 5.43 -0.63
C ALA A 89 4.53 6.48 0.05
N PHE A 90 5.10 7.17 1.03
CA PHE A 90 4.49 8.29 1.73
C PHE A 90 5.13 9.58 1.20
N SER A 91 4.43 10.29 0.31
CA SER A 91 4.87 11.62 -0.12
C SER A 91 4.60 12.62 1.01
N LEU A 92 5.65 13.33 1.40
CA LEU A 92 5.63 14.25 2.53
C LEU A 92 5.39 15.67 2.06
N GLY A 93 4.65 16.43 2.86
CA GLY A 93 4.50 17.88 2.73
C GLY A 93 5.51 18.63 3.58
N GLU A 94 5.22 19.90 3.81
CA GLU A 94 5.95 20.74 4.76
C GLU A 94 5.94 20.09 6.16
N GLU A 95 7.03 20.30 6.91
CA GLU A 95 7.24 19.74 8.26
C GLU A 95 7.26 18.19 8.36
N GLY A 96 7.23 17.48 7.22
CA GLY A 96 7.34 16.02 7.17
C GLY A 96 6.02 15.26 7.32
N SER A 97 4.89 15.96 7.37
CA SER A 97 3.55 15.34 7.39
C SER A 97 3.31 14.53 6.11
N VAL A 98 2.74 13.34 6.21
CA VAL A 98 2.24 12.59 5.05
C VAL A 98 1.13 13.38 4.36
N ARG A 99 1.22 13.52 3.03
CA ARG A 99 0.22 14.18 2.16
C ARG A 99 -0.38 13.24 1.14
N TRP A 100 0.33 12.16 0.83
CA TRP A 100 -0.13 11.15 -0.12
C TRP A 100 0.37 9.78 0.32
N VAL A 101 -0.49 8.79 0.16
CA VAL A 101 -0.16 7.37 0.33
C VAL A 101 -0.25 6.73 -1.05
N THR A 102 0.81 6.01 -1.46
CA THR A 102 0.85 5.29 -2.73
C THR A 102 1.26 3.85 -2.47
N VAL A 103 0.38 2.90 -2.77
CA VAL A 103 0.58 1.47 -2.56
C VAL A 103 1.15 0.85 -3.84
N GLY A 104 2.40 0.41 -3.75
CA GLY A 104 3.10 -0.30 -4.81
C GLY A 104 3.15 -1.79 -4.53
N LEU A 105 2.80 -2.59 -5.53
CA LEU A 105 2.87 -4.04 -5.46
C LEU A 105 3.86 -4.56 -6.50
N ARG A 106 4.61 -5.60 -6.13
CA ARG A 106 5.46 -6.36 -7.04
C ARG A 106 5.00 -7.81 -7.07
N CYS A 107 4.54 -8.26 -8.23
CA CYS A 107 4.02 -9.61 -8.39
C CYS A 107 5.10 -10.67 -8.11
N ARG A 108 4.74 -11.68 -7.33
CA ARG A 108 5.63 -12.81 -7.02
C ARG A 108 5.92 -13.69 -8.24
N GLN A 109 4.99 -13.74 -9.20
CA GLN A 109 5.05 -14.65 -10.34
C GLN A 109 5.96 -14.15 -11.46
N ASP A 110 5.76 -12.92 -11.95
CA ASP A 110 6.50 -12.36 -13.09
C ASP A 110 7.41 -11.17 -12.73
N GLY A 111 7.31 -10.67 -11.50
CA GLY A 111 8.08 -9.52 -11.02
C GLY A 111 7.58 -8.16 -11.48
N PHE A 112 6.43 -8.10 -12.16
CA PHE A 112 5.80 -6.84 -12.55
C PHE A 112 5.57 -5.95 -11.32
N SER A 113 5.91 -4.67 -11.41
CA SER A 113 5.68 -3.67 -10.35
C SER A 113 4.69 -2.62 -10.84
N GLY A 114 3.69 -2.30 -10.01
CA GLY A 114 2.64 -1.35 -10.34
C GLY A 114 2.15 -0.59 -9.11
N VAL A 115 1.51 0.56 -9.33
CA VAL A 115 0.71 1.26 -8.31
C VAL A 115 -0.71 0.71 -8.40
N TYR A 116 -1.27 0.33 -7.26
CA TYR A 116 -2.58 -0.34 -7.18
C TYR A 116 -3.63 0.45 -6.42
N ALA A 117 -3.20 1.35 -5.53
CA ALA A 117 -4.06 2.31 -4.85
C ALA A 117 -3.21 3.53 -4.48
N ASP A 118 -3.82 4.71 -4.50
CA ASP A 118 -3.21 5.92 -3.99
C ASP A 118 -4.27 6.93 -3.57
N TRP A 119 -4.04 7.59 -2.44
CA TRP A 119 -4.99 8.55 -1.91
C TRP A 119 -4.30 9.69 -1.16
N LYS A 120 -5.03 10.79 -1.06
CA LYS A 120 -4.59 12.02 -0.41
C LYS A 120 -4.85 11.97 1.09
N ILE A 121 -3.92 12.53 1.86
CA ILE A 121 -4.09 12.76 3.30
C ILE A 121 -4.27 14.24 3.57
N ASP A 122 -5.45 14.62 4.07
CA ASP A 122 -5.87 16.00 4.31
C ASP A 122 -6.05 16.34 5.81
N TYR A 123 -5.48 15.52 6.70
CA TYR A 123 -5.49 15.75 8.15
C TYR A 123 -4.08 15.72 8.76
N GLY A 124 -3.99 16.05 10.05
CA GLY A 124 -2.76 15.97 10.83
C GLY A 124 -3.04 15.83 12.32
N PRO A 125 -2.11 15.27 13.11
CA PRO A 125 -0.77 14.78 12.73
C PRO A 125 -0.78 13.42 12.01
N THR A 126 0.28 13.09 11.25
CA THR A 126 0.31 11.90 10.37
C THR A 126 1.52 10.97 10.55
N ASP A 127 2.40 11.22 11.52
CA ASP A 127 3.63 10.41 11.72
C ASP A 127 3.35 8.92 11.96
N HIS A 128 2.23 8.59 12.60
CA HIS A 128 1.81 7.22 12.90
C HIS A 128 1.57 6.37 11.65
N LEU A 129 1.18 7.00 10.53
CA LEU A 129 0.90 6.29 9.27
C LEU A 129 2.16 5.61 8.71
N LEU A 130 3.35 6.16 8.99
CA LEU A 130 4.62 5.65 8.49
C LEU A 130 4.96 4.23 9.01
N SER A 131 4.32 3.79 10.09
CA SER A 131 4.45 2.44 10.66
C SER A 131 3.32 1.49 10.29
N MET A 132 2.29 1.96 9.58
CA MET A 132 1.09 1.18 9.26
C MET A 132 1.17 0.65 7.82
N VAL A 133 2.05 -0.34 7.61
CA VAL A 133 2.30 -0.96 6.30
C VAL A 133 2.30 -2.47 6.32
#